data_AF-A0A5N6LF71-F1
#
_entry.id   AF-A0A5N6LF71-F1
#
_cell.length_a   1.000
_cell.length_b   1.000
_cell.length_c   1.000
_cell.angle_alpha   90.00
_cell.angle_beta   90.00
_cell.angle_gamma   90.00
#
_symmetry.space_group_name_H-M   'P 1'
#
loop_
_entity.id
_entity.type
_entity.pdbx_description
1 polymer ?
#
loop_
_entity_poly.entity_id
_entity_poly.type
_entity_poly.pdbx_seq_one_letter_code
_entity_poly.pdbx_strand_id
1 'polypeptide(L)'
;MKVFMDVLSFDECGYGFLVEEGKFKFNTSYLSTDSSNFIDMIQSTMPILLDWVIKSNKSCDAEVNVCKGNSSCYDVEGGGGYRCECQDGYEGNPYLDEGCQGHSPILNSQNDCYE
;
A
#
# COMPACT_ATOMS: atom_id res chain seq x y z
N MET A 1 -1.77 6.18 -14.88
CA MET A 1 -2.12 7.19 -13.86
C MET A 1 -1.67 8.56 -14.34
N LYS A 2 -2.59 9.44 -14.75
CA LYS A 2 -2.28 10.85 -15.01
C LYS A 2 -2.85 11.65 -13.85
N VAL A 3 -1.99 12.21 -13.02
CA VAL A 3 -2.40 13.14 -11.96
C VAL A 3 -2.13 14.54 -12.50
N PHE A 4 -3.18 15.31 -12.75
CA PHE A 4 -3.09 16.74 -13.01
C PHE A 4 -3.34 17.46 -11.69
N MET A 5 -2.38 18.27 -11.25
CA MET A 5 -2.48 19.04 -10.02
C MET A 5 -2.15 20.51 -10.33
N ASP A 6 -3.14 21.23 -10.86
CA ASP A 6 -3.11 22.70 -10.89
C ASP A 6 -3.69 23.19 -9.56
N VAL A 7 -2.82 23.37 -8.56
CA VAL A 7 -3.18 23.99 -7.28
C VAL A 7 -3.30 25.49 -7.53
N LEU A 8 -4.51 25.97 -7.83
CA LEU A 8 -4.80 27.39 -7.83
C LEU A 8 -4.72 27.91 -6.39
N SER A 9 -4.12 29.08 -6.19
CA SER A 9 -3.79 29.70 -4.88
C SER A 9 -4.99 30.14 -4.03
N PHE A 10 -6.18 29.59 -4.29
CA PHE A 10 -7.43 30.03 -3.67
C PHE A 10 -8.02 29.03 -2.66
N ASP A 11 -7.41 27.84 -2.50
CA ASP A 11 -7.74 26.87 -1.44
C ASP A 11 -6.46 26.26 -0.84
N GLU A 12 -6.33 26.29 0.49
CA GLU A 12 -5.15 25.75 1.21
C GLU A 12 -5.15 24.20 1.30
N CYS A 13 -6.27 23.53 1.01
CA CYS A 13 -6.41 22.07 1.11
C CYS A 13 -7.19 21.47 -0.07
N GLY A 14 -6.66 20.41 -0.67
CA GLY A 14 -7.33 19.59 -1.69
C GLY A 14 -7.06 18.10 -1.46
N TYR A 15 -7.96 17.24 -1.92
CA TYR A 15 -7.86 15.79 -1.76
C TYR A 15 -7.64 15.09 -3.10
N GLY A 16 -6.75 14.09 -3.13
CA GLY A 16 -6.52 13.22 -4.27
C GLY A 16 -6.65 11.76 -3.86
N PHE A 17 -7.28 10.95 -4.70
CA PHE A 17 -7.49 9.52 -4.45
C PHE A 17 -7.45 8.74 -5.77
N LEU A 18 -7.16 7.44 -5.69
CA LEU A 18 -7.20 6.56 -6.85
C LEU A 18 -8.59 5.93 -6.96
N VAL A 19 -9.10 5.86 -8.18
CA VAL A 19 -10.40 5.26 -8.46
C VAL A 19 -10.39 4.67 -9.87
N GLU A 20 -11.12 3.57 -10.04
CA GLU A 20 -11.34 2.99 -11.35
C GLU A 20 -12.17 3.94 -12.22
N GLU A 21 -11.85 3.98 -13.52
CA GLU A 21 -12.52 4.84 -14.48
C GLU A 21 -14.05 4.61 -14.47
N GLY A 22 -14.82 5.70 -14.41
CA GLY A 22 -16.29 5.66 -14.40
C GLY A 22 -16.94 5.22 -13.09
N LYS A 23 -16.17 4.84 -12.06
CA LYS A 23 -16.73 4.49 -10.74
C LYS A 23 -16.99 5.70 -9.85
N PHE A 24 -16.19 6.76 -9.97
CA PHE A 24 -16.43 7.99 -9.21
C PHE A 24 -17.49 8.86 -9.89
N LYS A 25 -18.56 9.18 -9.14
CA LYS A 25 -19.56 10.17 -9.52
C LYS A 25 -19.49 11.32 -8.53
N PHE A 26 -19.08 12.48 -9.02
CA PHE A 26 -18.99 13.67 -8.19
C PHE A 26 -20.36 14.08 -7.65
N ASN A 27 -20.39 14.48 -6.37
CA ASN A 27 -21.55 15.09 -5.71
C ASN A 27 -21.08 16.33 -4.93
N THR A 28 -21.86 17.41 -4.97
CA THR A 28 -21.58 18.64 -4.23
C THR A 28 -21.52 18.44 -2.72
N SER A 29 -22.17 17.40 -2.19
CA SER A 29 -22.09 17.04 -0.76
C SER A 29 -20.66 16.68 -0.32
N TYR A 30 -19.76 16.33 -1.24
CA TYR A 30 -18.37 16.02 -0.93
C TYR A 30 -17.50 17.26 -0.74
N LEU A 31 -18.01 18.45 -1.06
CA LEU A 31 -17.35 19.75 -0.83
C LEU A 31 -17.72 20.35 0.53
N SER A 32 -18.36 19.58 1.43
CA SER A 32 -18.68 20.06 2.77
C SER A 32 -17.43 20.40 3.57
N THR A 33 -17.53 21.38 4.48
CA THR A 33 -16.46 21.71 5.43
C THR A 33 -16.09 20.54 6.33
N ASP A 34 -17.03 19.61 6.55
CA ASP A 34 -16.78 18.32 7.19
C ASP A 34 -16.48 17.27 6.13
N SER A 35 -15.20 16.92 5.97
CA SER A 35 -14.72 15.95 4.99
C SER A 35 -14.81 14.50 5.46
N SER A 36 -15.23 14.24 6.71
CA SER A 36 -15.26 12.88 7.29
C SER A 36 -16.10 11.92 6.46
N ASN A 37 -17.33 12.32 6.12
CA ASN A 37 -18.25 11.55 5.29
C ASN A 37 -17.67 11.20 3.90
N PHE A 38 -16.86 12.10 3.33
CA PHE A 38 -16.22 11.86 2.04
C PHE A 38 -15.09 10.83 2.15
N ILE A 39 -14.28 10.92 3.21
CA ILE A 39 -13.21 9.96 3.49
C ILE A 39 -13.78 8.56 3.76
N ASP A 40 -14.80 8.46 4.60
CA ASP A 40 -15.46 7.18 4.93
C ASP A 40 -16.09 6.54 3.68
N MET A 41 -16.67 7.36 2.79
CA MET A 41 -17.22 6.89 1.52
C MET A 41 -16.12 6.36 0.59
N ILE A 42 -14.99 7.06 0.45
CA ILE A 42 -13.87 6.58 -0.36
C ILE A 42 -13.34 5.25 0.19
N GLN A 43 -13.09 5.18 1.49
CA GLN A 43 -12.55 3.97 2.13
C GLN A 43 -13.50 2.76 1.99
N SER A 44 -14.81 2.99 2.06
CA SER A 44 -15.82 1.92 1.95
C SER A 44 -16.16 1.52 0.51
N THR A 45 -16.09 2.45 -0.43
CA THR A 45 -16.62 2.23 -1.80
C THR A 45 -15.52 2.03 -2.83
N MET A 46 -14.30 2.48 -2.56
CA MET A 46 -13.18 2.48 -3.51
C MET A 46 -11.96 1.73 -2.93
N PRO A 47 -12.04 0.41 -2.69
CA PRO A 47 -10.88 -0.37 -2.30
C PRO A 47 -9.85 -0.39 -3.44
N ILE A 48 -8.59 -0.08 -3.13
CA ILE A 48 -7.49 -0.05 -4.09
C ILE A 48 -6.59 -1.24 -3.82
N LEU A 49 -6.33 -2.06 -4.84
CA LEU A 49 -5.28 -3.05 -4.82
C LEU A 49 -4.11 -2.53 -5.67
N LEU A 50 -2.97 -2.27 -5.02
CA LEU A 50 -1.75 -1.89 -5.72
C LEU A 50 -0.94 -3.15 -6.00
N ASP A 51 -0.75 -3.46 -7.28
CA ASP A 51 0.19 -4.47 -7.73
C ASP A 51 1.42 -3.80 -8.36
N TRP A 52 2.60 -4.26 -7.96
CA TRP A 52 3.87 -3.61 -8.28
C TRP A 52 5.03 -4.61 -8.34
N VAL A 53 6.07 -4.24 -9.05
CA VAL A 53 7.31 -5.01 -9.19
C VAL A 53 8.51 -4.07 -9.17
N ILE A 54 9.59 -4.49 -8.53
CA ILE A 54 10.87 -3.80 -8.66
C ILE A 54 11.51 -4.27 -9.96
N LYS A 55 11.40 -3.43 -11.00
CA LYS A 55 12.00 -3.74 -12.30
C LYS A 55 13.51 -3.82 -12.16
N SER A 56 14.07 -4.98 -12.47
CA SER A 56 15.49 -5.26 -12.35
C SER A 56 15.89 -6.32 -13.36
N ASN A 57 17.15 -6.31 -13.77
CA ASN A 57 17.75 -7.43 -14.52
C ASN A 57 18.17 -8.57 -13.58
N LYS A 58 17.98 -8.39 -12.26
CA LYS A 58 18.31 -9.36 -11.23
C LYS A 58 17.09 -10.20 -10.91
N SER A 59 17.33 -11.48 -10.66
CA SER A 59 16.35 -12.41 -10.08
C SER A 59 16.59 -12.59 -8.59
N CYS A 60 15.63 -13.24 -7.92
CA CYS A 60 15.77 -13.68 -6.53
C CYS A 60 17.01 -14.56 -6.30
N ASP A 61 17.41 -15.33 -7.30
CA ASP A 61 18.61 -16.20 -7.25
C ASP A 61 19.93 -15.44 -7.45
N ALA A 62 19.90 -14.26 -8.07
CA ALA A 62 21.10 -13.54 -8.51
C ALA A 62 21.75 -12.69 -7.39
N GLU A 63 21.01 -12.31 -6.35
CA GLU A 63 21.54 -11.54 -5.24
C GLU A 63 21.10 -12.11 -3.89
N VAL A 64 22.08 -12.52 -3.10
CA VAL A 64 21.88 -12.81 -1.69
C VAL A 64 21.49 -11.49 -1.00
N ASN A 65 20.28 -11.44 -0.41
CA ASN A 65 19.72 -10.33 0.38
C ASN A 65 19.04 -9.18 -0.39
N VAL A 66 18.39 -9.42 -1.52
CA VAL A 66 17.54 -8.39 -2.14
C VAL A 66 16.32 -8.06 -1.26
N CYS A 67 15.72 -9.09 -0.68
CA CYS A 67 14.72 -8.97 0.36
C CYS A 67 15.41 -9.04 1.74
N LYS A 68 14.89 -8.27 2.69
CA LYS A 68 15.45 -8.08 4.04
C LYS A 68 14.54 -8.69 5.10
N GLY A 69 15.13 -9.09 6.22
CA GLY A 69 14.42 -9.72 7.33
C GLY A 69 13.80 -11.07 6.96
N ASN A 70 12.69 -11.43 7.61
CA ASN A 70 11.98 -12.69 7.38
C ASN A 70 11.00 -12.54 6.22
N SER A 71 11.54 -12.45 5.01
CA SER A 71 10.78 -12.26 3.78
C SER A 71 11.15 -13.31 2.73
N SER A 72 10.21 -13.53 1.82
CA SER A 72 10.35 -14.35 0.62
C SER A 72 10.52 -13.45 -0.59
N CYS A 73 11.28 -13.94 -1.57
CA CYS A 73 11.48 -13.28 -2.86
C CYS A 73 10.77 -14.08 -3.96
N TYR A 74 10.09 -13.38 -4.84
CA TYR A 74 9.41 -13.95 -6.00
C TYR A 74 9.82 -13.22 -7.27
N ASP A 75 10.25 -13.98 -8.27
CA ASP A 75 10.51 -13.43 -9.61
C ASP A 75 9.19 -13.23 -10.36
N VAL A 76 9.05 -12.08 -11.01
CA VAL A 76 7.83 -11.74 -11.77
C VAL A 76 8.02 -12.09 -13.24
N GLU A 77 7.21 -13.03 -13.73
CA GLU A 77 7.26 -13.47 -15.14
C GLU A 77 6.85 -12.36 -16.12
N GLY A 78 7.48 -12.34 -17.30
CA GLY A 78 7.07 -11.49 -18.42
C GLY A 78 7.55 -10.04 -18.43
N GLY A 79 8.19 -9.55 -17.36
CA GLY A 79 8.65 -8.15 -17.26
C GLY A 79 10.09 -7.94 -16.76
N GLY A 80 10.66 -8.95 -16.11
CA GLY A 80 11.93 -8.83 -15.37
C GLY A 80 11.77 -8.04 -14.07
N GLY A 81 12.40 -8.54 -13.01
CA GLY A 81 12.32 -7.97 -11.68
C GLY A 81 11.78 -8.96 -10.65
N TYR A 82 11.68 -8.47 -9.43
CA TYR A 82 11.32 -9.28 -8.27
C TYR A 82 10.33 -8.54 -7.38
N ARG A 83 9.66 -9.32 -6.53
CA ARG A 83 8.80 -8.84 -5.45
C ARG A 83 9.23 -9.53 -4.16
N CYS A 84 9.32 -8.76 -3.09
CA CYS A 84 9.52 -9.27 -1.74
C CYS A 84 8.20 -9.22 -0.96
N GLU A 85 7.98 -10.24 -0.15
CA GLU A 85 6.81 -10.38 0.72
C GLU A 85 7.25 -10.88 2.09
N CYS A 86 6.68 -10.35 3.17
CA CYS A 86 6.95 -10.88 4.51
C CYS A 86 6.38 -12.29 4.62
N GLN A 87 7.07 -13.15 5.35
CA GLN A 87 6.55 -14.47 5.70
C GLN A 87 5.40 -14.35 6.70
N ASP A 88 4.55 -15.37 6.77
CA ASP A 88 3.41 -15.40 7.70
C ASP A 88 3.85 -15.12 9.15
N GLY A 89 3.17 -14.17 9.81
CA GLY A 89 3.49 -13.75 11.17
C GLY A 89 4.57 -12.66 11.29
N TYR A 90 5.10 -12.18 10.16
CA TYR A 90 6.04 -11.06 10.10
C TYR A 90 5.42 -9.86 9.37
N GLU A 91 5.72 -8.66 9.87
CA GLU A 91 5.23 -7.40 9.31
C GLU A 91 6.39 -6.41 9.12
N GLY A 92 6.18 -5.44 8.23
CA GLY A 92 7.18 -4.42 7.91
C GLY A 92 7.38 -4.31 6.40
N ASN A 93 8.44 -3.61 6.02
CA ASN A 93 8.78 -3.41 4.62
C ASN A 93 9.97 -4.31 4.25
N PRO A 94 9.77 -5.38 3.45
CA PRO A 94 10.81 -6.34 3.12
C PRO A 94 11.93 -5.77 2.24
N TYR A 95 11.82 -4.52 1.75
CA TYR A 95 12.84 -3.87 0.93
C TYR A 95 13.76 -2.93 1.72
N LEU A 96 13.45 -2.64 3.00
CA LEU A 96 14.25 -1.78 3.88
C LEU A 96 15.14 -2.63 4.79
N ASP A 97 16.23 -2.06 5.31
CA ASP A 97 17.19 -2.80 6.14
C ASP A 97 16.58 -3.40 7.42
N GLU A 98 15.58 -2.73 8.01
CA GLU A 98 14.81 -3.27 9.15
C GLU A 98 13.97 -4.51 8.76
N GLY A 99 13.61 -4.62 7.49
CA GLY A 99 12.94 -5.77 6.88
C GLY A 99 11.59 -6.10 7.51
N CYS A 100 11.25 -7.39 7.45
CA CYS A 100 10.09 -7.94 8.13
C CYS A 100 10.46 -8.41 9.53
N GLN A 101 9.79 -7.84 10.53
CA GLN A 101 9.95 -8.12 11.95
C GLN A 101 8.80 -8.99 12.43
N GLY A 102 9.11 -9.95 13.31
CA GLY A 102 8.10 -10.87 13.83
C GLY A 102 7.27 -10.18 14.90
N HIS A 103 5.99 -10.50 14.96
CA HIS A 103 5.24 -10.30 16.18
C HIS A 103 5.82 -11.26 17.23
N SER A 104 6.71 -10.77 18.10
CA SER A 104 7.14 -11.58 19.24
C SER A 104 5.90 -11.82 20.12
N PRO A 105 5.47 -13.08 20.35
CA PRO A 105 4.29 -13.36 21.18
C PRO A 105 4.45 -12.91 22.64
N ILE A 106 5.65 -12.47 23.04
CA ILE A 106 6.00 -12.23 24.45
C ILE A 106 5.82 -10.75 24.86
N LEU A 107 5.22 -9.89 24.02
CA LEU A 107 4.77 -8.55 24.43
C LEU A 107 3.32 -8.23 24.04
N ASN A 108 2.47 -9.23 23.83
CA ASN A 108 1.01 -9.06 23.87
C ASN A 108 0.37 -10.12 24.76
N SER A 109 0.75 -10.12 26.04
CA SER A 109 -0.12 -10.66 27.08
C SER A 109 -1.25 -9.66 27.38
N GLN A 110 -2.10 -9.37 26.39
CA GLN A 110 -3.50 -9.02 26.62
C GLN A 110 -4.25 -8.95 25.28
N ASN A 111 -5.21 -9.87 25.18
CA ASN A 111 -6.33 -9.92 24.25
C ASN A 111 -6.08 -10.71 22.95
N ASP A 112 -5.94 -12.03 23.13
CA ASP A 112 -6.61 -12.99 22.26
C ASP A 112 -8.11 -12.63 22.23
N CYS A 113 -8.59 -12.11 21.09
CA CYS A 113 -10.00 -12.13 20.76
C CYS A 113 -10.18 -13.11 19.59
N TYR A 114 -10.44 -14.37 19.92
CA TYR A 114 -11.12 -15.31 19.03
C TYR A 114 -12.47 -15.66 19.71
N GLU A 115 -13.55 -15.35 18.99
CA GLU A 115 -14.99 -15.57 19.25
C GLU A 115 -15.61 -15.07 20.57
#